data_AF-A0A524JU19-F1
#
_entry.id   AF-A0A524JU19-F1
#
_cell.length_a   1.000
_cell.length_b   1.000
_cell.length_c   1.000
_cell.angle_alpha   90.00
_cell.angle_beta   90.00
_cell.angle_gamma   90.00
#
_symmetry.space_group_name_H-M   'P 1'
#
loop_
_entity.id
_entity.type
_entity.pdbx_description
1 polymer ?
#
loop_
_entity_poly.entity_id
_entity_poly.type
_entity_poly.pdbx_seq_one_letter_code
_entity_poly.pdbx_strand_id
1 'polypeptide(L)'
;MKEESIDRIINAWKNHLLQDELSDYQLEIDEKIPIEFAAIALHLDSRTVKASGKEEAYYGGFRDAAIEVLTLLQVEIVQDDQFKVISLVHRDMEDDKQEELKQHIWG
;
A
#
# COMPACT_ATOMS: atom_id res chain seq x y z
N MET A 1 7.84 13.11 -7.75
CA MET A 1 8.58 12.99 -6.47
C MET A 1 10.06 12.87 -6.80
N LYS A 2 11.01 13.34 -5.98
CA LYS A 2 12.45 13.13 -6.29
C LYS A 2 12.85 11.69 -5.95
N GLU A 3 13.75 11.09 -6.71
CA GLU A 3 14.23 9.71 -6.53
C GLU A 3 14.77 9.46 -5.10
N GLU A 4 15.57 10.40 -4.56
CA GLU A 4 16.04 10.35 -3.16
C GLU A 4 14.91 10.34 -2.12
N SER A 5 13.72 10.86 -2.47
CA SER A 5 12.55 10.83 -1.59
C SER A 5 11.83 9.48 -1.64
N ILE A 6 11.84 8.82 -2.80
CA ILE A 6 11.27 7.49 -3.01
C ILE A 6 12.06 6.45 -2.21
N ASP A 7 13.38 6.42 -2.35
CA ASP A 7 14.25 5.50 -1.61
C ASP A 7 14.12 5.70 -0.09
N ARG A 8 14.01 6.96 0.36
CA ARG A 8 13.79 7.24 1.78
C ARG A 8 12.46 6.68 2.28
N ILE A 9 11.39 6.78 1.50
CA ILE A 9 10.08 6.23 1.89
C ILE A 9 10.14 4.71 1.96
N ILE A 10 10.70 4.06 0.94
CA ILE A 10 10.83 2.59 0.90
C ILE A 10 11.69 2.10 2.07
N ASN A 11 12.85 2.73 2.30
CA ASN A 11 13.73 2.33 3.39
C ASN A 11 13.13 2.62 4.77
N ALA A 12 12.40 3.73 4.93
CA ALA A 12 11.68 4.02 6.17
C ALA A 12 10.59 2.98 6.44
N TRP A 13 9.86 2.56 5.40
CA TRP A 13 8.88 1.48 5.51
C TRP A 13 9.53 0.16 5.90
N LYS A 14 10.60 -0.26 5.22
CA LYS A 14 11.35 -1.48 5.54
C LYS A 14 11.85 -1.47 6.98
N ASN A 15 12.48 -0.38 7.39
CA ASN A 15 12.97 -0.23 8.76
C ASN A 15 11.85 -0.19 9.80
N HIS A 16 10.62 0.10 9.42
CA HIS A 16 9.50 0.15 10.36
C HIS A 16 8.78 -1.19 10.48
N LEU A 17 8.51 -1.84 9.34
CA LEU A 17 7.70 -3.05 9.27
C LEU A 17 8.51 -4.33 9.25
N LEU A 18 9.70 -4.34 8.64
CA LEU A 18 10.60 -5.51 8.64
C LEU A 18 11.48 -5.50 9.90
N GLN A 19 10.84 -5.44 11.06
CA GLN A 19 11.47 -5.57 12.37
C GLN A 19 10.87 -6.75 13.14
N ASP A 20 11.57 -7.20 14.19
CA ASP A 20 11.14 -8.28 15.08
C ASP A 20 10.68 -9.53 14.32
N GLU A 21 9.37 -9.82 14.34
CA GLU A 21 8.74 -11.00 13.74
C GLU A 21 8.77 -11.00 12.21
N LEU A 22 8.94 -9.83 11.60
CA LEU A 22 9.04 -9.65 10.14
C LEU A 22 10.46 -9.30 9.69
N SER A 23 11.46 -9.41 10.57
CA SER A 23 12.85 -9.01 10.28
C SER A 23 13.52 -9.82 9.16
N ASP A 24 13.03 -11.03 8.89
CA ASP A 24 13.48 -11.89 7.80
C ASP A 24 12.57 -11.85 6.58
N TYR A 25 11.55 -11.00 6.59
CA TYR A 25 10.69 -10.79 5.43
C TYR A 25 11.39 -9.93 4.38
N GLN A 26 11.09 -10.18 3.11
CA GLN A 26 11.58 -9.40 1.99
C GLN A 26 10.46 -8.58 1.36
N LEU A 27 10.82 -7.42 0.80
CA LEU A 27 9.90 -6.61 0.01
C LEU A 27 10.16 -6.85 -1.47
N GLU A 28 9.14 -7.32 -2.18
CA GLU A 28 9.13 -7.44 -3.63
C GLU A 28 8.15 -6.44 -4.24
N ILE A 29 8.54 -5.82 -5.36
CA ILE A 29 7.70 -4.85 -6.08
C ILE A 29 7.60 -5.36 -7.51
N ASP A 30 6.37 -5.60 -7.99
CA ASP A 30 6.10 -5.98 -9.37
C ASP A 30 6.67 -4.92 -10.32
N GLU A 31 7.44 -5.36 -11.32
CA GLU A 31 8.08 -4.49 -12.32
C GLU A 31 7.07 -3.65 -13.12
N LYS A 32 5.80 -4.06 -13.16
CA LYS A 32 4.72 -3.30 -13.79
C LYS A 32 4.29 -2.07 -13.00
N ILE A 33 4.64 -1.98 -11.72
CA ILE A 33 4.24 -0.87 -10.85
C ILE A 33 5.29 0.25 -10.96
N PRO A 34 4.90 1.47 -11.35
CA PRO A 34 5.79 2.63 -11.26
C PRO A 34 6.30 2.81 -9.83
N ILE A 35 7.60 3.06 -9.68
CA ILE A 35 8.25 3.12 -8.36
C ILE A 35 7.65 4.23 -7.47
N GLU A 36 7.10 5.29 -8.07
CA GLU A 36 6.37 6.34 -7.38
C GLU A 36 5.09 5.81 -6.73
N PHE A 37 4.37 4.90 -7.41
CA PHE A 37 3.14 4.30 -6.89
C PHE A 37 3.46 3.31 -5.79
N ALA A 38 4.53 2.54 -5.94
CA ALA A 38 5.05 1.69 -4.89
C ALA A 38 5.38 2.51 -3.63
N ALA A 39 6.08 3.64 -3.77
CA ALA A 39 6.39 4.52 -2.65
C ALA A 39 5.13 5.10 -1.98
N ILE A 40 4.11 5.50 -2.76
CA ILE A 40 2.84 5.98 -2.21
C ILE A 40 2.13 4.87 -1.44
N ALA A 41 2.08 3.65 -2.00
CA ALA A 41 1.42 2.52 -1.38
C ALA A 41 2.04 2.16 -0.02
N LEU A 42 3.38 2.04 0.02
CA LEU A 42 4.12 1.79 1.26
C LEU A 42 3.94 2.95 2.27
N HIS A 43 3.92 4.19 1.79
CA HIS A 43 3.69 5.33 2.69
C HIS A 43 2.30 5.29 3.33
N LEU A 44 1.27 4.93 2.58
CA LEU A 44 -0.08 4.80 3.09
C LEU A 44 -0.17 3.64 4.10
N ASP A 45 0.42 2.49 3.75
CA ASP A 45 0.45 1.30 4.59
C ASP A 45 1.12 1.54 5.96
N SER A 46 2.30 2.16 5.97
CA SER A 46 2.97 2.53 7.24
C SER A 46 2.09 3.44 8.13
N ARG A 47 1.26 4.31 7.53
CA ARG A 47 0.37 5.20 8.27
C ARG A 47 -0.88 4.50 8.75
N THR A 48 -1.45 3.58 7.97
CA THR A 48 -2.63 2.79 8.38
C THR A 48 -2.28 1.79 9.48
N VAL A 49 -1.11 1.15 9.45
CA VAL A 49 -0.62 0.29 10.54
C VAL A 49 -0.46 1.08 11.84
N LYS A 50 0.20 2.25 11.78
CA LYS A 50 0.35 3.15 12.93
C LYS A 50 -0.99 3.62 13.50
N ALA A 51 -1.97 3.81 12.62
CA ALA A 51 -3.32 4.19 12.96
C ALA A 51 -4.11 3.03 13.60
N SER A 52 -3.91 1.79 13.14
CA SER A 52 -4.59 0.61 13.70
C SER A 52 -4.19 0.30 15.15
N GLY A 53 -3.00 0.72 15.60
CA GLY A 53 -2.59 0.63 17.00
C GLY A 53 -3.24 1.68 17.93
N LYS A 54 -4.04 2.60 17.38
CA LYS A 54 -4.75 3.66 18.11
C LYS A 54 -6.19 3.74 17.62
N GLU A 55 -7.12 3.07 18.32
CA GLU A 55 -8.55 3.10 18.01
C GLU A 55 -9.16 4.51 18.26
N GLU A 56 -9.05 5.42 17.29
CA GLU A 56 -9.88 6.63 17.22
C GLU A 56 -10.61 6.67 15.87
N ALA A 57 -11.88 7.07 15.87
CA ALA A 57 -12.74 7.13 14.68
C ALA A 57 -12.17 7.98 13.53
N TYR A 58 -11.29 8.94 13.84
CA TYR A 58 -10.54 9.74 12.86
C TYR A 58 -9.68 8.89 11.90
N TYR A 59 -9.17 7.75 12.38
CA TYR A 59 -8.30 6.88 11.60
C TYR A 59 -9.04 5.92 10.66
N GLY A 60 -10.35 5.69 10.90
CA GLY A 60 -11.19 4.92 9.98
C GLY A 60 -11.27 5.58 8.60
N GLY A 61 -11.61 6.88 8.57
CA GLY A 61 -11.68 7.63 7.30
C GLY A 61 -10.33 7.75 6.57
N PHE A 62 -9.21 7.77 7.31
CA PHE A 62 -7.87 7.74 6.69
C PHE A 62 -7.58 6.39 6.05
N ARG A 63 -7.96 5.27 6.70
CA ARG A 63 -7.81 3.93 6.16
C ARG A 63 -8.65 3.74 4.89
N ASP A 64 -9.89 4.21 4.90
CA ASP A 64 -10.78 4.12 3.73
C ASP A 64 -10.22 4.92 2.54
N ALA A 65 -9.77 6.15 2.78
CA ALA A 65 -9.12 6.96 1.75
C ALA A 65 -7.82 6.32 1.23
N ALA A 66 -7.03 5.68 2.11
CA ALA A 66 -5.83 4.95 1.70
C ALA A 66 -6.17 3.76 0.79
N ILE A 67 -7.24 3.02 1.10
CA ILE A 67 -7.72 1.91 0.26
C ILE A 67 -8.20 2.42 -1.10
N GLU A 68 -8.94 3.53 -1.15
CA GLU A 68 -9.37 4.15 -2.41
C GLU A 68 -8.18 4.57 -3.28
N VAL A 69 -7.15 5.17 -2.67
CA VAL A 69 -5.94 5.55 -3.42
C VAL A 69 -5.21 4.32 -3.96
N LEU A 70 -5.02 3.28 -3.15
CA LEU A 70 -4.42 2.01 -3.59
C LEU A 70 -5.21 1.37 -4.74
N THR A 71 -6.54 1.45 -4.66
CA THR A 71 -7.48 1.01 -5.69
C THR A 71 -7.25 1.83 -6.98
N LEU A 72 -7.25 3.16 -6.93
CA LEU A 72 -6.97 4.00 -8.10
C LEU A 72 -5.60 3.73 -8.73
N LEU A 73 -4.59 3.42 -7.92
CA LEU A 73 -3.25 3.10 -8.37
C LEU A 73 -3.12 1.66 -8.90
N GLN A 74 -4.16 0.82 -8.73
CA GLN A 74 -4.15 -0.60 -9.07
C GLN A 74 -2.99 -1.35 -8.38
N VAL A 75 -2.67 -0.95 -7.15
CA VAL A 75 -1.62 -1.57 -6.34
C VAL A 75 -2.25 -2.28 -5.15
N GLU A 76 -1.85 -3.52 -4.93
CA GLU A 76 -2.25 -4.31 -3.77
C GLU A 76 -0.98 -4.77 -3.02
N ILE A 77 -1.03 -4.73 -1.68
CA ILE A 77 0.04 -5.21 -0.82
C ILE A 77 -0.40 -6.59 -0.30
N VAL A 78 0.39 -7.61 -0.57
CA VAL A 78 0.12 -9.00 -0.17
C VAL A 78 1.26 -9.49 0.71
N GLN A 79 0.93 -10.16 1.81
CA GLN A 79 1.91 -10.80 2.69
C GLN A 79 1.81 -12.31 2.53
N ASP A 80 2.94 -12.95 2.24
CA ASP A 80 3.12 -14.39 2.17
C ASP A 80 4.02 -14.84 3.33
N ASP A 81 3.40 -15.41 4.36
CA ASP A 81 4.11 -15.87 5.56
C ASP A 81 4.91 -17.15 5.33
N GLN A 82 4.59 -17.92 4.29
CA GLN A 82 5.28 -19.17 3.98
C GLN A 82 6.65 -18.90 3.36
N PHE A 83 6.72 -17.93 2.45
CA PHE A 83 7.96 -17.51 1.82
C PHE A 83 8.60 -16.29 2.50
N LYS A 84 7.91 -15.68 3.47
CA LYS A 84 8.34 -14.47 4.18
C LYS A 84 8.56 -13.31 3.21
N VAL A 85 7.55 -13.04 2.39
CA VAL A 85 7.61 -11.99 1.37
C VAL A 85 6.40 -11.09 1.51
N ILE A 86 6.63 -9.77 1.47
CA ILE A 86 5.60 -8.77 1.26
C ILE A 86 5.76 -8.28 -0.17
N SER A 87 4.73 -8.45 -0.99
CA SER A 87 4.74 -8.11 -2.40
C SER A 87 3.80 -6.96 -2.70
N LEU A 88 4.26 -5.98 -3.48
CA LEU A 88 3.39 -5.02 -4.16
C LEU A 88 3.07 -5.60 -5.53
N VAL A 89 1.81 -5.96 -5.75
CA VAL A 89 1.34 -6.57 -6.99
C VAL A 89 0.39 -5.64 -7.73
N HIS A 90 0.46 -5.68 -9.06
CA HIS A 90 -0.51 -4.97 -9.89
C HIS A 90 -1.85 -5.69 -9.81
N ARG A 91 -2.87 -5.01 -9.30
CA ARG A 91 -4.24 -5.52 -9.30
C ARG A 91 -4.88 -5.18 -10.63
N ASP A 92 -4.96 -6.15 -11.52
CA ASP A 92 -5.84 -6.05 -12.69
C ASP A 92 -7.28 -5.94 -12.19
N MET A 93 -7.84 -4.73 -12.29
CA MET A 93 -9.25 -4.53 -12.00
C MET A 93 -10.06 -5.11 -13.16
N GLU A 94 -10.92 -6.08 -12.87
CA GLU A 94 -11.98 -6.46 -13.79
C GLU A 94 -12.78 -5.19 -14.14
N ASP A 95 -12.98 -4.92 -15.44
CA ASP A 95 -13.56 -3.69 -16.00
C ASP A 95 -14.86 -3.24 -15.29
N ASP A 96 -15.62 -4.19 -14.75
CA ASP A 96 -16.87 -3.96 -14.04
C ASP A 96 -16.72 -3.08 -12.77
N LYS A 97 -15.56 -3.12 -12.08
CA LYS A 97 -15.34 -2.28 -10.89
C LYS A 97 -15.07 -0.81 -11.21
N GLN A 98 -14.55 -0.50 -12.41
CA GLN A 98 -14.39 0.89 -12.85
C GLN A 98 -15.74 1.57 -13.11
N GLU A 99 -16.69 0.83 -13.69
CA GLU A 99 -18.07 1.30 -13.89
C GLU A 99 -18.76 1.56 -12.54
N GLU A 100 -18.60 0.66 -11.57
CA GLU A 100 -19.20 0.79 -10.24
C GLU A 100 -18.62 1.99 -9.44
N LEU A 101 -17.30 2.20 -9.49
CA LEU A 101 -16.64 3.36 -8.89
C LEU A 101 -17.05 4.68 -9.54
N LYS A 102 -17.22 4.71 -10.88
CA LYS A 102 -17.72 5.90 -11.59
C LYS A 102 -19.13 6.27 -11.14
N GLN A 103 -20.00 5.29 -10.92
CA GLN A 103 -21.35 5.52 -10.42
C GLN A 103 -21.36 6.01 -8.97
N HIS A 104 -20.43 5.58 -8.11
CA HIS A 104 -20.36 6.06 -6.72
C HIS A 104 -19.77 7.47 -6.57
N ILE A 105 -18.89 7.90 -7.48
CA ILE A 105 -18.23 9.21 -7.41
C ILE A 105 -19.04 10.32 -8.11
N TRP A 106 -19.78 9.98 -9.17
CA TRP A 106 -20.54 10.94 -9.98
C TRP A 106 -22.06 10.70 -10.02
N GLY A 107 -22.56 9.65 -9.35
CA GLY A 107 -23.99 9.35 -9.23
C GLY A 107 -24.67 10.10 -8.08
#